data_AF-A0A962WQZ7-F1
#
_entry.id   AF-A0A962WQZ7-F1
#
_cell.length_a   1.000
_cell.length_b   1.000
_cell.length_c   1.000
_cell.angle_alpha   90.00
_cell.angle_beta   90.00
_cell.angle_gamma   90.00
#
_symmetry.space_group_name_H-M   'P 1'
#
loop_
_entity.id
_entity.type
_entity.pdbx_description
1 polymer ?
#
loop_
_entity_poly.entity_id
_entity_poly.type
_entity_poly.pdbx_seq_one_letter_code
_entity_poly.pdbx_strand_id
1 'polypeptide(L)'
;MISLVTLAHRASSIHNRYATIHSAVFACSITQMKISFWKRVKPDYCQYESDLVQLCDQLADIRSVIEREDEVEMANTVSREFAFALDVYVIALSDAVMSLSTICGRRCREGRGIEPYSDTQNRADRHEYDNLIQQYRRLGERLGQLFRRL
;
A
#
# COMPACT_ATOMS: atom_id res chain seq x y z
N MET A 1 -21.28 11.96 -10.62
CA MET A 1 -20.32 12.76 -9.85
C MET A 1 -19.99 12.00 -8.57
N ILE A 2 -18.72 11.71 -8.32
CA ILE A 2 -18.25 10.99 -7.14
C ILE A 2 -17.71 12.01 -6.15
N SER A 3 -18.04 11.87 -4.86
CA SER A 3 -17.53 12.77 -3.83
C SER A 3 -16.09 12.40 -3.42
N LEU A 4 -15.29 13.40 -3.07
CA LEU A 4 -13.93 13.21 -2.54
C LEU A 4 -13.90 12.31 -1.29
N VAL A 5 -14.93 12.39 -0.45
CA VAL A 5 -15.10 11.54 0.73
C VAL A 5 -15.22 10.06 0.34
N THR A 6 -15.95 9.77 -0.74
CA THR A 6 -16.08 8.39 -1.27
C THR A 6 -14.73 7.85 -1.75
N LEU A 7 -13.96 8.66 -2.47
CA LEU A 7 -12.62 8.27 -2.93
C LEU A 7 -11.66 8.05 -1.76
N ALA A 8 -11.72 8.90 -0.73
CA ALA A 8 -10.94 8.74 0.49
C ALA A 8 -11.27 7.44 1.25
N HIS A 9 -12.56 7.09 1.34
CA HIS A 9 -12.98 5.81 1.93
C HIS A 9 -12.49 4.60 1.12
N ARG A 10 -12.54 4.67 -0.21
CA ARG A 10 -11.99 3.61 -1.07
C ARG A 10 -10.48 3.45 -0.85
N ALA A 11 -9.72 4.55 -0.84
CA ALA A 11 -8.28 4.53 -0.56
C ALA A 11 -7.97 3.97 0.83
N SER A 12 -8.76 4.34 1.85
CA SER A 12 -8.63 3.79 3.22
C SER A 12 -8.91 2.29 3.27
N SER A 13 -9.94 1.81 2.57
CA SER A 13 -10.24 0.37 2.47
C SER A 13 -9.09 -0.41 1.82
N ILE A 14 -8.48 0.15 0.76
CA ILE A 14 -7.30 -0.44 0.12
C ILE A 14 -6.11 -0.47 1.09
N HIS A 15 -5.84 0.65 1.78
CA HIS A 15 -4.78 0.72 2.78
C HIS A 15 -4.93 -0.32 3.88
N ASN A 16 -6.15 -0.57 4.37
CA ASN A 16 -6.40 -1.59 5.40
C ASN A 16 -6.13 -3.02 4.90
N ARG A 17 -6.54 -3.35 3.67
CA ARG A 17 -6.23 -4.64 3.03
C ARG A 17 -4.73 -4.81 2.83
N TYR A 18 -4.07 -3.78 2.31
CA TYR A 18 -2.61 -3.73 2.20
C TYR A 18 -1.92 -3.90 3.56
N ALA A 19 -2.36 -3.21 4.61
CA ALA A 19 -1.79 -3.33 5.94
C ALA A 19 -1.90 -4.75 6.51
N THR A 20 -3.00 -5.45 6.21
CA THR A 20 -3.18 -6.86 6.56
C THR A 20 -2.14 -7.75 5.89
N ILE A 21 -1.90 -7.55 4.58
CA ILE A 21 -0.88 -8.28 3.83
C ILE A 21 0.52 -7.94 4.34
N HIS A 22 0.83 -6.65 4.52
CA HIS A 22 2.08 -6.18 5.13
C HIS A 22 2.34 -6.89 6.46
N SER A 23 1.35 -6.87 7.36
CA SER A 23 1.47 -7.50 8.66
C SER A 23 1.66 -9.01 8.55
N ALA A 24 1.01 -9.69 7.60
CA ALA A 24 1.21 -11.12 7.39
C ALA A 24 2.62 -11.45 6.85
N VAL A 25 3.11 -10.69 5.87
CA VAL A 25 4.46 -10.84 5.28
C VAL A 25 5.55 -10.58 6.31
N PHE A 26 5.33 -9.60 7.20
CA PHE A 26 6.30 -9.18 8.21
C PHE A 26 5.91 -9.54 9.65
N ALA A 27 4.98 -10.48 9.85
CA ALA A 27 4.46 -10.90 11.16
C ALA A 27 5.56 -11.38 12.13
N CYS A 28 6.75 -11.67 11.61
CA CYS A 28 7.93 -12.09 12.36
C CYS A 28 8.94 -10.96 12.68
N SER A 29 8.71 -9.70 12.31
CA SER A 29 9.65 -8.60 12.59
C SER A 29 9.55 -8.03 14.01
N ILE A 30 8.44 -8.26 14.75
CA ILE A 30 8.24 -7.74 16.13
C ILE A 30 8.27 -8.86 17.19
N THR A 31 8.10 -10.12 16.80
CA THR A 31 8.06 -11.30 17.69
C THR A 31 9.33 -12.15 17.65
N GLN A 32 10.49 -11.54 17.38
CA GLN A 32 11.78 -12.25 17.56
C GLN A 32 12.20 -12.45 19.01
N MET A 33 11.40 -12.05 20.01
CA MET A 33 11.76 -12.27 21.42
C MET A 33 10.98 -13.34 22.17
N LYS A 34 9.82 -13.85 21.72
CA LYS A 34 9.11 -14.89 22.48
C LYS A 34 8.31 -15.84 21.58
N ILE A 35 8.47 -17.13 21.87
CA ILE A 35 7.65 -18.29 21.47
C ILE A 35 8.16 -19.06 20.23
N SER A 36 9.13 -19.92 20.49
CA SER A 36 9.28 -21.22 19.86
C SER A 36 8.08 -22.12 20.22
N PHE A 37 7.04 -22.23 19.39
CA PHE A 37 6.15 -23.42 19.38
C PHE A 37 5.08 -23.47 18.27
N TRP A 38 4.79 -22.36 17.59
CA TRP A 38 3.80 -22.38 16.50
C TRP A 38 4.51 -22.64 15.18
N LYS A 39 4.12 -23.72 14.48
CA LYS A 39 4.46 -23.94 13.07
C LYS A 39 4.20 -22.62 12.34
N ARG A 40 5.26 -21.91 11.96
CA ARG A 40 5.15 -20.69 11.15
C ARG A 40 4.52 -21.13 9.84
N VAL A 41 3.21 -20.90 9.70
CA VAL A 41 2.53 -20.98 8.42
C VAL A 41 3.30 -20.02 7.53
N LYS A 42 4.03 -20.55 6.55
CA LYS A 42 4.75 -19.69 5.61
C LYS A 42 3.70 -18.84 4.90
N PRO A 43 3.88 -17.51 4.81
CA PRO A 43 3.04 -16.65 4.01
C PRO A 43 2.86 -17.25 2.61
N ASP A 44 1.62 -17.26 2.09
CA ASP A 44 1.40 -17.57 0.68
C ASP A 44 1.78 -16.34 -0.16
N TYR A 45 3.07 -16.22 -0.43
CA TYR A 45 3.64 -15.08 -1.16
C TYR A 45 3.08 -14.95 -2.57
N CYS A 46 2.68 -16.05 -3.21
CA CYS A 46 2.12 -16.02 -4.55
C CYS A 46 0.69 -15.44 -4.52
N GLN A 47 -0.12 -15.84 -3.54
CA GLN A 47 -1.44 -15.24 -3.35
C GLN A 47 -1.32 -13.75 -3.00
N TYR A 48 -0.41 -13.40 -2.08
CA TYR A 48 -0.21 -12.00 -1.71
C TYR A 48 0.30 -11.13 -2.86
N GLU A 49 1.19 -11.63 -3.73
CA GLU A 49 1.57 -10.93 -4.95
C GLU A 49 0.34 -10.61 -5.82
N SER A 50 -0.52 -11.61 -6.08
CA SER A 50 -1.75 -11.41 -6.86
C SER A 50 -2.69 -10.40 -6.21
N ASP A 51 -2.89 -10.48 -4.89
CA ASP A 51 -3.76 -9.56 -4.16
C ASP A 51 -3.21 -8.12 -4.22
N LEU A 52 -1.89 -7.95 -4.08
CA LEU A 52 -1.24 -6.64 -4.12
C LEU A 52 -1.32 -6.02 -5.51
N VAL A 53 -1.18 -6.81 -6.58
CA VAL A 53 -1.41 -6.31 -7.96
C VAL A 53 -2.83 -5.78 -8.12
N GLN A 54 -3.84 -6.50 -7.62
CA GLN A 54 -5.23 -6.01 -7.66
C GLN A 54 -5.42 -4.71 -6.85
N LEU A 55 -4.70 -4.54 -5.73
CA LEU A 55 -4.75 -3.28 -4.99
C LEU A 55 -4.13 -2.13 -5.79
N CYS A 56 -3.05 -2.35 -6.54
CA CYS A 56 -2.47 -1.35 -7.44
C CYS A 56 -3.47 -0.91 -8.51
N ASP A 57 -4.17 -1.85 -9.15
CA ASP A 57 -5.20 -1.53 -10.15
C ASP A 57 -6.32 -0.67 -9.54
N GLN A 58 -6.77 -1.02 -8.33
CA GLN A 58 -7.78 -0.23 -7.61
C GLN A 58 -7.30 1.18 -7.23
N LEU A 59 -6.01 1.36 -6.96
CA LEU A 59 -5.42 2.68 -6.69
C LEU A 59 -5.30 3.50 -7.98
N ALA A 60 -4.92 2.87 -9.09
CA ALA A 60 -4.91 3.50 -10.41
C ALA A 60 -6.30 3.98 -10.82
N ASP A 61 -7.34 3.18 -10.56
CA ASP A 61 -8.73 3.59 -10.79
C ASP A 61 -9.10 4.84 -9.99
N ILE A 62 -8.76 4.88 -8.69
CA ILE A 62 -9.03 6.07 -7.85
C ILE A 62 -8.34 7.30 -8.42
N ARG A 63 -7.06 7.17 -8.78
CA ARG A 63 -6.28 8.26 -9.36
C ARG A 63 -6.88 8.77 -10.68
N SER A 64 -7.30 7.85 -11.56
CA SER A 64 -7.93 8.21 -12.83
C SER A 64 -9.21 9.03 -12.64
N VAL A 65 -9.96 8.78 -11.56
CA VAL A 65 -11.16 9.56 -11.22
C VAL A 65 -10.76 10.93 -10.66
N ILE A 66 -9.73 11.03 -9.81
CA ILE A 66 -9.25 12.32 -9.27
C ILE A 66 -8.76 13.25 -10.38
N GLU A 67 -8.03 12.72 -11.37
CA GLU A 67 -7.51 13.49 -12.51
C GLU A 67 -8.61 14.01 -13.44
N ARG A 68 -9.80 13.40 -13.41
CA ARG A 68 -10.96 13.86 -14.18
C ARG A 68 -11.80 14.81 -13.33
N GLU A 69 -11.46 16.10 -13.40
CA GLU A 69 -12.14 17.15 -12.63
C GLU A 69 -13.68 17.15 -12.82
N ASP A 70 -14.17 16.78 -14.01
CA ASP A 70 -15.62 16.68 -14.28
C ASP A 70 -16.32 15.53 -13.51
N GLU A 71 -15.57 14.52 -13.08
CA GLU A 71 -16.10 13.38 -12.32
C GLU A 71 -16.14 13.64 -10.80
N VAL A 72 -15.43 14.67 -10.32
CA VAL A 72 -15.21 14.96 -8.89
C VAL A 72 -15.82 16.29 -8.48
N GLU A 73 -16.62 16.27 -7.42
CA GLU A 73 -17.20 17.49 -6.89
C GLU A 73 -16.16 18.32 -6.10
N MET A 74 -15.68 19.42 -6.68
CA MET A 74 -14.71 20.33 -6.07
C MET A 74 -15.31 21.73 -5.87
N ALA A 75 -16.07 21.91 -4.78
CA ALA A 75 -16.83 23.14 -4.54
C ALA A 75 -15.98 24.34 -4.04
N ASN A 76 -14.82 24.09 -3.43
CA ASN A 76 -14.01 25.13 -2.80
C ASN A 76 -12.50 24.82 -2.82
N THR A 77 -11.68 25.78 -2.39
CA THR A 77 -10.21 25.64 -2.31
C THR A 77 -9.78 24.47 -1.44
N VAL A 78 -10.45 24.23 -0.31
CA VAL A 78 -10.13 23.11 0.60
C VAL A 78 -10.37 21.76 -0.09
N SER A 79 -11.42 21.65 -0.90
CA SER A 79 -11.74 20.44 -1.68
C SER A 79 -10.65 20.16 -2.72
N ARG A 80 -10.11 21.20 -3.38
CA ARG A 80 -8.99 21.06 -4.33
C ARG A 80 -7.69 20.66 -3.63
N GLU A 81 -7.39 21.28 -2.49
CA GLU A 81 -6.23 20.91 -1.67
C GLU A 81 -6.33 19.46 -1.17
N PHE A 82 -7.53 19.03 -0.79
CA PHE A 82 -7.78 17.64 -0.39
C PHE A 82 -7.65 16.68 -1.57
N ALA A 83 -8.21 17.01 -2.74
CA ALA A 83 -8.08 16.20 -3.95
C ALA A 83 -6.60 15.99 -4.32
N PHE A 84 -5.81 17.06 -4.31
CA PHE A 84 -4.37 16.99 -4.54
C PHE A 84 -3.65 16.14 -3.48
N ALA A 85 -3.96 16.33 -2.19
CA ALA A 85 -3.36 15.53 -1.14
C ALA A 85 -3.75 14.04 -1.22
N LEU A 86 -4.98 13.74 -1.65
CA LEU A 86 -5.48 12.39 -1.85
C LEU A 86 -4.76 11.72 -3.03
N ASP A 87 -4.58 12.42 -4.14
CA ASP A 87 -3.83 11.92 -5.30
C ASP A 87 -2.38 11.56 -4.92
N VAL A 88 -1.67 12.49 -4.29
CA VAL A 88 -0.28 12.27 -3.83
C VAL A 88 -0.21 11.11 -2.83
N TYR A 89 -1.20 10.97 -1.94
CA TYR A 89 -1.28 9.84 -1.02
C TYR A 89 -1.50 8.50 -1.75
N VAL A 90 -2.41 8.47 -2.73
CA VAL A 90 -2.71 7.27 -3.54
C VAL A 90 -1.48 6.82 -4.33
N ILE A 91 -0.72 7.77 -4.91
CA ILE A 91 0.55 7.48 -5.60
C ILE A 91 1.54 6.83 -4.63
N ALA A 92 1.80 7.47 -3.48
CA ALA A 92 2.77 6.95 -2.51
C ALA A 92 2.34 5.59 -1.92
N LEU A 93 1.04 5.37 -1.71
CA LEU A 93 0.52 4.08 -1.29
C LEU A 93 0.71 3.02 -2.39
N SER A 94 0.47 3.37 -3.65
CA SER A 94 0.68 2.48 -4.80
C SER A 94 2.14 2.04 -4.90
N ASP A 95 3.09 2.96 -4.73
CA ASP A 95 4.52 2.63 -4.75
C ASP A 95 4.88 1.61 -3.64
N ALA A 96 4.34 1.80 -2.44
CA ALA A 96 4.55 0.86 -1.34
C ALA A 96 3.90 -0.52 -1.61
N VAL A 97 2.70 -0.55 -2.20
CA VAL A 97 2.00 -1.80 -2.60
C VAL A 97 2.81 -2.53 -3.67
N MET A 98 3.29 -1.83 -4.71
CA MET A 98 4.12 -2.41 -5.77
C MET A 98 5.45 -2.95 -5.25
N SER A 99 6.10 -2.22 -4.34
CA SER A 99 7.34 -2.66 -3.71
C SER A 99 7.12 -3.95 -2.90
N LEU A 100 6.04 -4.03 -2.11
CA LEU A 100 5.68 -5.27 -1.41
C LEU A 100 5.34 -6.41 -2.37
N SER A 101 4.64 -6.11 -3.48
CA SER A 101 4.30 -7.09 -4.52
C SER A 101 5.57 -7.68 -5.12
N THR A 102 6.56 -6.84 -5.42
CA THR A 102 7.87 -7.28 -5.93
C THR A 102 8.58 -8.22 -4.96
N ILE A 103 8.58 -7.89 -3.66
CA ILE A 103 9.15 -8.76 -2.61
C ILE A 103 8.40 -10.10 -2.57
N CYS A 104 7.07 -10.09 -2.61
CA CYS A 104 6.24 -11.28 -2.60
C CYS A 104 6.48 -12.15 -3.85
N GLY A 105 6.56 -11.55 -5.03
CA GLY A 105 6.84 -12.26 -6.28
C GLY A 105 8.21 -12.92 -6.28
N ARG A 106 9.25 -12.23 -5.80
CA ARG A 106 10.60 -12.81 -5.64
C ARG A 106 10.59 -14.01 -4.68
N ARG A 107 9.90 -13.89 -3.54
CA ARG A 107 9.71 -14.98 -2.56
C ARG A 107 8.89 -16.16 -3.13
N CYS A 108 7.87 -15.87 -3.93
CA CYS A 108 7.08 -16.88 -4.62
C CYS A 108 7.94 -17.67 -5.62
N ARG A 109 8.73 -16.98 -6.45
CA ARG A 109 9.67 -17.62 -7.39
C ARG A 109 10.73 -18.46 -6.69
N GLU A 110 11.31 -17.94 -5.61
CA GLU A 110 12.24 -18.69 -4.76
C GLU A 110 11.60 -19.95 -4.18
N GLY A 111 10.39 -19.84 -3.63
CA GLY A 111 9.63 -20.97 -3.08
C GLY A 111 9.26 -22.04 -4.11
N ARG A 112 9.14 -21.66 -5.39
CA ARG A 112 8.93 -22.55 -6.53
C ARG A 112 10.24 -23.10 -7.13
N GLY A 113 11.40 -22.69 -6.63
CA GLY A 113 12.71 -23.10 -7.14
C GLY A 113 13.08 -22.49 -8.50
N ILE A 114 12.43 -21.40 -8.91
CA ILE A 114 12.64 -20.76 -10.22
C ILE A 114 13.89 -19.87 -10.19
N GLU A 115 14.00 -19.01 -9.17
CA GLU A 115 15.06 -18.01 -9.07
C GLU A 115 15.39 -17.78 -7.58
N PRO A 116 16.67 -17.85 -7.16
CA PRO A 116 17.04 -17.57 -5.78
C PRO A 116 16.89 -16.08 -5.46
N TYR A 117 16.32 -15.77 -4.29
CA TYR A 117 16.21 -14.40 -3.80
C TYR A 117 17.29 -14.14 -2.76
N SER A 118 18.41 -13.58 -3.20
CA SER A 118 19.60 -13.42 -2.34
C SER A 118 19.34 -12.49 -1.15
N ASP A 119 20.08 -12.71 -0.06
CA ASP A 119 20.00 -11.86 1.13
C ASP A 119 20.30 -10.39 0.85
N THR A 120 21.23 -10.11 -0.08
CA THR A 120 21.57 -8.73 -0.49
C THR A 120 20.39 -8.07 -1.20
N GLN A 121 19.75 -8.76 -2.15
CA GLN A 121 18.54 -8.25 -2.82
C GLN A 121 17.40 -8.03 -1.83
N ASN A 122 17.18 -9.00 -0.93
CA ASN A 122 16.16 -8.89 0.11
C ASN A 122 16.39 -7.70 1.05
N ARG A 123 17.64 -7.42 1.43
CA ARG A 123 17.96 -6.23 2.25
C ARG A 123 17.73 -4.93 1.48
N ALA A 124 18.13 -4.86 0.22
CA ALA A 124 17.93 -3.69 -0.62
C ALA A 124 16.45 -3.38 -0.82
N ASP A 125 15.66 -4.37 -1.21
CA ASP A 125 14.21 -4.22 -1.41
C ASP A 125 13.51 -3.79 -0.12
N ARG A 126 13.88 -4.37 1.04
CA ARG A 126 13.29 -3.98 2.33
C ARG A 126 13.65 -2.57 2.73
N HIS A 127 14.88 -2.13 2.47
CA HIS A 127 15.29 -0.76 2.76
C HIS A 127 14.50 0.26 1.93
N GLU A 128 14.36 0.00 0.63
CA GLU A 128 13.53 0.83 -0.26
C GLU A 128 12.07 0.84 0.19
N TYR A 129 11.52 -0.34 0.48
CA TYR A 129 10.17 -0.49 1.00
C TYR A 129 9.92 0.31 2.27
N ASP A 130 10.81 0.22 3.27
CA ASP A 130 10.68 0.95 4.53
C ASP A 130 10.64 2.47 4.32
N ASN A 131 11.39 2.99 3.34
CA ASN A 131 11.35 4.41 2.97
C ASN A 131 9.97 4.79 2.40
N LEU A 132 9.39 3.95 1.54
CA LEU A 132 8.05 4.16 0.97
C LEU A 132 6.97 4.12 2.06
N ILE A 133 7.10 3.20 3.04
CA ILE A 133 6.21 3.16 4.22
C ILE A 133 6.17 4.51 4.95
N GLN A 134 7.34 5.09 5.20
CA GLN A 134 7.43 6.36 5.91
C GLN A 134 6.82 7.51 5.10
N GLN A 135 7.00 7.51 3.79
CA GLN A 135 6.47 8.55 2.90
C GLN A 135 4.94 8.55 2.90
N TYR A 136 4.28 7.43 2.61
CA TYR A 136 2.82 7.42 2.52
C TYR A 136 2.17 7.66 3.90
N ARG A 137 2.81 7.27 5.01
CA ARG A 137 2.30 7.54 6.37
C ARG A 137 2.23 9.04 6.66
N ARG A 138 3.29 9.80 6.35
CA ARG A 138 3.31 11.26 6.51
C ARG A 138 2.25 11.93 5.65
N LEU A 139 2.06 11.45 4.43
CA LEU A 139 1.00 11.95 3.53
C LEU A 139 -0.40 11.63 4.06
N GLY A 140 -0.61 10.44 4.63
CA GLY A 140 -1.86 10.05 5.26
C GLY A 140 -2.21 10.92 6.47
N GLU A 141 -1.23 11.29 7.30
CA GLU A 141 -1.43 12.23 8.41
C GLU A 141 -1.87 13.61 7.91
N ARG A 142 -1.19 14.14 6.87
CA ARG A 142 -1.56 15.41 6.22
C ARG A 142 -2.97 15.35 5.63
N LEU A 143 -3.32 14.26 4.96
CA LEU A 143 -4.64 14.03 4.38
C LEU A 143 -5.72 14.02 5.46
N GLY A 144 -5.47 13.37 6.60
CA GLY A 144 -6.37 13.34 7.75
C GLY A 144 -6.61 14.72 8.39
N GLN A 145 -5.60 15.60 8.37
CA GLN A 145 -5.76 16.99 8.83
C GLN A 145 -6.66 17.81 7.90
N LEU A 146 -6.51 17.64 6.58
CA LEU A 146 -7.35 18.30 5.58
C LEU A 146 -8.79 17.78 5.62
N PHE A 147 -8.97 16.48 5.82
CA PHE A 147 -10.30 15.86 5.94
C PHE A 147 -11.15 16.48 7.04
N ARG A 148 -10.54 16.88 8.17
CA ARG A 148 -11.26 17.52 9.29
C ARG A 148 -11.73 18.95 8.99
N ARG A 149 -11.27 19.54 7.88
CA ARG A 149 -11.56 20.92 7.45
C ARG A 149 -12.49 20.98 6.23
N LEU A 150 -12.79 19.81 5.66
CA LEU A 150 -13.74 19.60 4.57
C LEU A 150 -15.17 19.68 5.11
#